data_AF-A0A1S8JK48-F1
#
_entry.id   AF-A0A1S8JK48-F1
#
_cell.length_a   1.000
_cell.length_b   1.000
_cell.length_c   1.000
_cell.angle_alpha   90.00
_cell.angle_beta   90.00
_cell.angle_gamma   90.00
#
_symmetry.space_group_name_H-M   'P 1'
#
loop_
_entity.id
_entity.type
_entity.pdbx_description
1 polymer ?
#
loop_
_entity_poly.entity_id
_entity_poly.type
_entity_poly.pdbx_seq_one_letter_code
_entity_poly.pdbx_strand_id
1 'polypeptide(L)'
;KSEGINRGIIVDIDKTVQAIQRAVRQAEEKAGIQIKGVSVGLPANMLEVENCQGMIAVNGDSKEITDEDVRNVASAALVRSIPPER
;
A
#
# COMPACT_ATOMS: atom_id res chain seq x y z
N LYS A 1 -5.01 -14.37 -19.08
CA LYS A 1 -6.24 -13.56 -18.89
C LYS A 1 -6.50 -13.51 -17.40
N SER A 2 -6.52 -12.32 -16.80
CA SER A 2 -6.86 -12.20 -15.37
C SER A 2 -8.36 -12.34 -15.22
N GLU A 3 -8.81 -13.41 -14.58
CA GLU A 3 -10.22 -13.60 -14.24
C GLU A 3 -10.56 -12.69 -13.05
N GLY A 4 -11.60 -11.87 -13.17
CA GLY A 4 -12.06 -10.95 -12.12
C GLY A 4 -11.55 -9.51 -12.21
N ILE A 5 -10.58 -9.24 -13.09
CA ILE A 5 -10.11 -7.87 -13.38
C ILE A 5 -10.45 -7.51 -14.82
N ASN A 6 -11.15 -6.38 -15.00
CA ASN A 6 -11.42 -5.79 -16.32
C ASN A 6 -10.84 -4.38 -16.37
N ARG A 7 -9.94 -4.11 -17.33
CA ARG A 7 -9.26 -2.82 -17.48
C ARG A 7 -8.66 -2.26 -16.18
N GLY A 8 -8.17 -3.14 -15.32
CA GLY A 8 -7.55 -2.74 -14.06
C GLY A 8 -8.52 -2.45 -12.91
N ILE A 9 -9.82 -2.63 -13.14
CA ILE A 9 -10.85 -2.54 -12.11
C ILE A 9 -11.23 -3.96 -11.71
N ILE A 10 -11.32 -4.23 -10.40
CA ILE A 10 -11.79 -5.50 -9.87
C ILE A 10 -13.31 -5.54 -10.09
N VAL A 11 -13.76 -6.40 -11.00
CA VAL A 11 -15.18 -6.60 -11.31
C VAL A 11 -15.75 -7.74 -10.48
N ASP A 12 -14.92 -8.72 -10.12
CA ASP A 12 -15.31 -9.90 -9.36
C ASP A 12 -14.16 -10.26 -8.41
N ILE A 13 -14.40 -10.06 -7.12
CA ILE A 13 -13.37 -10.24 -6.09
C ILE A 13 -13.05 -11.72 -5.89
N ASP A 14 -14.04 -12.60 -5.90
CA ASP A 14 -13.85 -14.05 -5.74
C ASP A 14 -12.98 -14.61 -6.87
N LYS A 15 -13.28 -14.24 -8.12
CA LYS A 15 -12.45 -14.65 -9.27
C LYS A 15 -11.04 -14.09 -9.19
N THR A 16 -10.90 -12.84 -8.72
CA THR A 16 -9.59 -12.20 -8.53
C THR A 16 -8.75 -12.93 -7.48
N VAL A 17 -9.34 -13.28 -6.33
CA VAL A 17 -8.69 -14.06 -5.27
C VAL A 17 -8.25 -15.43 -5.79
N GLN A 18 -9.13 -16.14 -6.49
CA GLN A 18 -8.78 -17.44 -7.09
C GLN A 18 -7.66 -17.31 -8.12
N ALA A 19 -7.67 -16.26 -8.95
CA ALA A 19 -6.62 -16.01 -9.93
C ALA A 19 -5.25 -15.78 -9.26
N ILE A 20 -5.21 -14.97 -8.19
CA ILE A 20 -3.99 -14.71 -7.41
C ILE A 20 -3.51 -15.99 -6.74
N GLN A 21 -4.38 -16.73 -6.03
CA GLN A 21 -4.01 -17.99 -5.38
C GLN A 21 -3.44 -19.01 -6.36
N ARG A 22 -4.06 -19.16 -7.54
CA ARG A 22 -3.54 -20.05 -8.59
C ARG A 22 -2.20 -19.61 -9.14
N ALA A 23 -1.96 -18.30 -9.27
CA ALA A 23 -0.68 -17.78 -9.73
C ALA A 23 0.43 -17.99 -8.69
N VAL A 24 0.14 -17.73 -7.41
CA VAL A 24 1.06 -17.99 -6.29
C VAL A 24 1.38 -19.46 -6.20
N ARG A 25 0.38 -20.35 -6.22
CA ARG A 25 0.59 -21.80 -6.16
C ARG A 25 1.49 -22.32 -7.28
N GLN A 26 1.24 -21.86 -8.51
CA GLN A 26 2.11 -22.22 -9.65
C GLN A 26 3.54 -21.71 -9.49
N ALA A 27 3.72 -20.52 -8.90
CA ALA A 27 5.04 -19.98 -8.62
C ALA A 27 5.74 -20.76 -7.50
N GLU A 28 5.03 -21.14 -6.44
CA GLU A 28 5.54 -22.00 -5.36
C GLU A 28 5.95 -23.38 -5.89
N GLU A 29 5.10 -24.01 -6.72
CA GLU A 29 5.41 -25.31 -7.34
C GLU A 29 6.64 -25.25 -8.25
N LYS A 30 6.78 -24.18 -9.05
CA LYS A 30 7.94 -24.00 -9.94
C LYS A 30 9.22 -23.64 -9.19
N ALA A 31 9.11 -22.84 -8.13
CA ALA A 31 10.27 -22.39 -7.36
C ALA A 31 10.67 -23.41 -6.28
N GLY A 32 9.81 -24.39 -5.95
CA GLY A 32 10.05 -25.37 -4.90
C GLY A 32 10.15 -24.76 -3.50
N ILE A 33 9.68 -23.53 -3.33
CA ILE A 33 9.73 -22.76 -2.07
C ILE A 33 8.36 -22.18 -1.75
N GLN A 34 8.09 -21.98 -0.46
CA GLN A 34 6.90 -21.27 -0.03
C GLN A 34 7.07 -19.75 -0.20
N ILE A 35 6.14 -19.12 -0.90
CA ILE A 35 6.14 -17.68 -1.15
C ILE A 35 5.40 -17.00 -0.01
N LYS A 36 6.16 -16.32 0.87
CA LYS A 36 5.62 -15.61 2.04
C LYS A 36 5.15 -14.19 1.74
N GLY A 37 5.56 -13.63 0.61
CA GLY A 37 5.23 -12.26 0.22
C GLY A 37 5.26 -12.11 -1.29
N VAL A 38 4.32 -11.33 -1.81
CA VAL A 38 4.22 -11.01 -3.24
C VAL A 38 4.03 -9.51 -3.40
N SER A 39 4.81 -8.91 -4.30
CA SER A 39 4.52 -7.55 -4.77
C SER A 39 3.58 -7.65 -5.95
N VAL A 40 2.38 -7.09 -5.80
CA VAL A 40 1.39 -7.00 -6.88
C VAL A 40 1.34 -5.58 -7.42
N GLY A 41 1.37 -5.45 -8.74
CA GLY A 41 1.13 -4.18 -9.42
C GLY A 41 -0.36 -3.95 -9.61
N LEU A 42 -0.88 -2.88 -9.03
CA LEU A 42 -2.24 -2.42 -9.28
C LEU A 42 -2.21 -1.26 -10.30
N PRO A 43 -3.07 -1.27 -11.32
CA PRO A 43 -3.17 -0.16 -12.25
C PRO A 43 -3.73 1.07 -11.53
N ALA A 44 -2.97 2.16 -11.58
CA ALA A 44 -3.23 3.43 -10.91
C ALA A 44 -4.23 4.31 -11.69
N ASN A 45 -5.35 3.74 -12.17
CA ASN A 45 -6.31 4.49 -12.99
C ASN A 45 -7.03 5.61 -12.22
N MET A 46 -7.05 5.53 -10.89
CA MET A 46 -7.71 6.50 -10.00
C MET A 46 -6.81 6.86 -8.81
N LEU A 47 -5.49 6.88 -9.05
CA LEU A 47 -4.52 7.28 -8.03
C LEU A 47 -4.44 8.80 -8.02
N GLU A 48 -4.96 9.40 -6.95
CA GLU A 48 -4.78 10.83 -6.67
C GLU A 48 -3.58 11.00 -5.73
N VAL A 49 -2.75 12.00 -6.03
CA VAL A 49 -1.63 12.40 -5.18
C VAL A 49 -1.97 13.77 -4.64
N GLU A 50 -2.15 13.85 -3.33
CA GLU A 50 -2.35 15.12 -2.63
C GLU A 50 -1.14 15.46 -1.76
N ASN A 51 -0.88 16.75 -1.63
CA ASN A 51 0.19 17.25 -0.78
C ASN A 51 -0.23 17.15 0.69
N CYS A 52 0.32 16.18 1.42
CA CYS A 52 0.10 16.05 2.86
C CYS A 52 1.16 16.84 3.64
N GLN A 53 0.73 17.54 4.69
CA GLN A 53 1.61 18.21 5.65
C GLN A 53 1.25 17.75 7.06
N GLY A 54 2.24 17.24 7.79
CA GLY A 54 2.16 16.88 9.20
C GLY A 54 3.11 17.72 10.04
N MET A 55 2.77 17.92 11.31
CA MET A 55 3.58 18.63 12.29
C MET A 55 3.66 17.80 13.56
N ILE A 56 4.85 17.72 14.15
CA ILE A 56 5.06 17.11 15.47
C ILE A 56 5.79 18.11 16.36
N ALA A 57 5.52 18.04 17.67
CA ALA A 57 6.27 18.80 18.65
C ALA A 57 7.49 17.98 19.08
N VAL A 58 8.69 18.44 18.71
CA VAL A 58 9.94 17.85 19.18
C VAL A 58 10.23 18.44 20.56
N ASN A 59 10.11 17.62 21.60
CA ASN A 59 10.38 18.02 22.97
C ASN A 59 11.71 17.40 23.42
N GLY A 60 12.73 18.23 23.55
CA GLY A 60 14.02 17.86 24.12
C GLY A 60 14.88 19.09 24.40
N ASP A 61 15.57 19.11 25.54
CA ASP A 61 16.46 20.21 25.96
C ASP A 61 17.54 20.57 24.90
N SER A 62 17.90 19.61 24.05
CA SER A 62 18.95 19.74 23.02
C SER A 62 18.43 20.14 21.62
N LYS A 63 17.10 20.21 21.38
CA LYS A 63 16.49 20.49 20.05
C LYS A 63 17.05 19.66 18.87
N GLU A 64 17.65 18.51 19.12
CA GLU A 64 18.22 17.67 18.07
C GLU A 64 17.12 16.86 17.41
N ILE A 65 17.05 16.88 16.07
CA ILE A 65 16.06 16.12 15.30
C ILE A 65 16.61 14.70 15.12
N THR A 66 15.87 13.71 15.60
CA THR A 66 16.24 12.29 15.47
C THR A 66 15.47 11.60 14.34
N ASP A 67 15.96 10.44 13.88
CA ASP A 67 15.23 9.58 12.94
C ASP A 67 13.85 9.14 13.47
N GLU A 68 13.65 9.18 14.78
CA GLU A 68 12.34 8.94 15.38
C GLU A 68 11.38 10.10 15.11
N ASP A 69 11.84 11.35 15.25
CA ASP A 69 11.06 12.54 14.88
C ASP A 69 10.68 12.53 13.39
N VAL A 70 11.60 12.12 12.50
CA VAL A 70 11.31 12.01 11.07
C VAL A 70 10.24 10.94 10.78
N ARG A 71 10.29 9.79 11.46
CA ARG A 71 9.25 8.75 11.32
C ARG A 71 7.91 9.20 11.90
N ASN A 72 7.94 9.94 13.02
CA ASN A 72 6.75 10.47 13.65
C ASN A 72 6.09 11.57 12.80
N VAL A 73 6.85 12.48 12.18
CA VAL A 73 6.28 13.50 11.28
C VAL A 73 5.74 12.88 10.00
N ALA A 74 6.40 11.85 9.44
CA ALA A 74 5.89 11.11 8.29
C ALA A 74 4.56 10.42 8.64
N SER A 75 4.48 9.77 9.80
CA SER A 75 3.26 9.14 10.28
C SER A 75 2.15 10.17 10.53
N ALA A 76 2.46 11.31 11.15
CA ALA A 76 1.52 12.41 11.38
C ALA A 76 1.01 13.04 10.08
N ALA A 77 1.88 13.16 9.05
CA ALA A 77 1.50 13.64 7.73
C ALA A 77 0.55 12.67 7.01
N LEU A 78 0.74 11.36 7.20
CA LEU A 78 -0.12 10.30 6.64
C LEU A 78 -1.48 10.19 7.35
N VAL A 79 -1.58 10.59 8.63
CA VAL A 79 -2.82 10.55 9.44
C VAL A 79 -3.77 11.70 9.12
N ARG A 80 -3.37 12.67 8.29
CA ARG A 80 -4.23 13.80 7.93
C ARG A 80 -5.44 13.28 7.12
N SER A 81 -6.62 13.58 7.67
CA SER A 81 -7.92 13.14 7.16
C SER A 81 -8.07 13.43 5.66
N ILE A 82 -8.42 12.38 4.91
CA ILE A 82 -9.20 12.51 3.69
C ILE A 82 -10.33 13.49 4.03
N PRO A 83 -10.43 14.67 3.40
CA PRO A 83 -11.55 15.55 3.64
C PRO A 83 -12.84 14.76 3.39
N PRO A 84 -13.88 14.85 4.24
CA PRO A 84 -15.16 14.24 3.94
C PRO A 84 -15.60 14.76 2.56
N GLU A 85 -15.98 13.82 1.70
CA GLU A 85 -16.37 13.96 0.30
C GLU A 85 -16.92 15.35 -0.10
N ARG A 86 -16.46 15.89 -1.24
CA ARG A 86 -17.26 16.86 -2.03
C ARG A 86 -18.00 16.14 -3.13
#